data_AF-A0A246JZE0-F1
#
_entry.id   AF-A0A246JZE0-F1
#
_cell.length_a   1.000
_cell.length_b   1.000
_cell.length_c   1.000
_cell.angle_alpha   90.00
_cell.angle_beta   90.00
_cell.angle_gamma   90.00
#
_symmetry.space_group_name_H-M   'P 1'
#
loop_
_entity.id
_entity.type
_entity.pdbx_description
1 polymer ?
#
loop_
_entity_poly.entity_id
_entity_poly.type
_entity_poly.pdbx_seq_one_letter_code
_entity_poly.pdbx_strand_id
1 'polypeptide(L)'
;MFARCKNVLIRKAKAAASTKILQNQRGGTLLLTALSMSGLVGATGLAVDVAQWFLWKRELQYAVDQAAVSGAYSLSKDAQGKWRERALSEFNGNRQIVTFNSSPHIRIANFGDNQNNSVIVEVKASR
;
A
#
# COMPACT_ATOMS: atom_id res chain seq x y z
N MET A 1 -21.30 2.17 67.96
CA MET A 1 -20.66 3.44 67.51
C MET A 1 -19.39 3.23 66.67
N PHE A 2 -18.55 2.23 66.97
CA PHE A 2 -17.25 2.00 66.29
C PHE A 2 -17.28 1.61 64.79
N ALA A 3 -18.34 0.94 64.31
CA ALA A 3 -18.42 0.48 62.91
C ALA A 3 -18.57 1.62 61.88
N ARG A 4 -19.21 2.74 62.29
CA ARG A 4 -19.49 3.89 61.41
C ARG A 4 -18.22 4.71 61.13
N CYS A 5 -17.27 4.73 62.07
CA CYS A 5 -15.99 5.43 61.93
C CYS A 5 -15.02 4.72 60.96
N LYS A 6 -14.97 3.37 61.00
CA LYS A 6 -14.14 2.56 60.08
C LYS A 6 -14.52 2.77 58.61
N ASN A 7 -15.82 2.82 58.28
CA ASN A 7 -16.27 3.04 56.90
C ASN A 7 -15.93 4.43 56.34
N VAL A 8 -15.89 5.46 57.19
CA VAL A 8 -15.48 6.82 56.79
C VAL A 8 -13.99 6.89 56.50
N LEU A 9 -13.16 6.24 57.32
CA LEU A 9 -11.71 6.15 57.11
C LEU A 9 -11.35 5.39 55.84
N ILE A 10 -12.01 4.26 55.56
CA ILE A 10 -11.79 3.46 54.35
C ILE A 10 -12.19 4.26 53.09
N ARG A 11 -13.30 5.00 53.13
CA ARG A 11 -13.72 5.86 52.01
C ARG A 11 -12.74 7.00 51.75
N LYS A 12 -12.23 7.65 52.80
CA LYS A 12 -11.21 8.72 52.67
C LYS A 12 -9.88 8.20 52.12
N ALA A 13 -9.43 7.03 52.55
CA ALA A 13 -8.19 6.42 52.07
C ALA A 13 -8.29 6.03 50.58
N LYS A 14 -9.41 5.43 50.15
CA LYS A 14 -9.65 5.11 48.73
C LYS A 14 -9.71 6.37 47.86
N ALA A 15 -10.44 7.40 48.30
CA ALA A 15 -10.51 8.68 47.58
C ALA A 15 -9.13 9.35 47.47
N ALA A 16 -8.35 9.39 48.54
CA ALA A 16 -7.01 9.97 48.54
C ALA A 16 -6.01 9.18 47.67
N ALA A 17 -6.12 7.85 47.63
CA ALA A 17 -5.29 7.01 46.77
C ALA A 17 -5.60 7.24 45.28
N SER A 18 -6.88 7.35 44.90
CA SER A 18 -7.28 7.71 43.54
C SER A 18 -6.77 9.11 43.15
N THR A 19 -6.88 10.10 44.04
CA THR A 19 -6.35 11.45 43.77
C THR A 19 -4.83 11.47 43.63
N LYS A 20 -4.09 10.67 44.42
CA LYS A 20 -2.63 10.54 44.27
C LYS A 20 -2.20 9.93 42.94
N ILE A 21 -2.96 8.96 42.42
CA ILE A 21 -2.71 8.40 41.08
C ILE A 21 -2.97 9.47 40.00
N LEU A 22 -4.05 10.24 40.15
CA LEU A 22 -4.42 11.34 39.24
C LEU A 22 -3.45 12.55 39.29
N GLN A 23 -2.79 12.80 40.42
CA GLN A 23 -1.82 13.91 40.58
C GLN A 23 -0.38 13.53 40.17
N ASN A 24 -0.12 12.26 39.86
CA ASN A 24 1.23 11.79 39.56
C ASN A 24 1.60 12.06 38.10
N GLN A 25 2.29 13.17 37.84
CA GLN A 25 2.64 13.61 36.48
C GLN A 25 3.43 12.55 35.69
N ARG A 26 4.31 11.78 36.36
CA ARG A 26 5.08 10.70 35.72
C ARG A 26 4.21 9.55 35.21
N GLY A 27 3.10 9.27 35.89
CA GLY A 27 2.12 8.26 35.47
C GLY A 27 1.25 8.74 34.32
N GLY A 28 0.84 10.01 34.35
CA GLY A 28 0.10 10.65 33.25
C GLY A 28 0.90 10.71 31.95
N THR A 29 2.19 11.08 32.04
CA THR A 29 3.09 11.06 30.87
C THR A 29 3.29 9.66 30.32
N LEU A 30 3.48 8.65 31.19
CA LEU A 30 3.64 7.26 30.78
C LEU A 30 2.42 6.76 29.99
N LEU A 31 1.21 7.05 30.49
CA LEU A 31 -0.03 6.62 29.86
C LEU A 31 -0.24 7.32 28.51
N LEU A 32 0.05 8.63 28.43
CA LEU A 32 0.02 9.38 27.18
C LEU A 32 1.01 8.81 26.15
N THR A 33 2.25 8.52 26.57
CA THR A 33 3.27 7.94 25.69
C THR A 33 2.91 6.54 25.22
N ALA A 34 2.38 5.69 26.12
CA ALA A 34 1.98 4.33 25.76
C ALA A 34 0.84 4.33 24.74
N LEU A 35 -0.16 5.19 24.94
CA LEU A 35 -1.24 5.37 23.97
C LEU A 35 -0.75 5.94 22.64
N SER A 36 0.16 6.93 22.69
CA SER A 36 0.74 7.54 21.49
C SER A 36 1.57 6.53 20.69
N MET A 37 2.39 5.72 21.36
CA MET A 37 3.17 4.66 20.72
C MET A 37 2.26 3.61 20.08
N SER A 38 1.21 3.18 20.77
CA SER A 38 0.23 2.24 20.21
C SER A 38 -0.47 2.82 18.98
N GLY A 39 -0.88 4.10 19.05
CA GLY A 39 -1.47 4.82 17.92
C GLY A 39 -0.49 4.95 16.74
N LEU A 40 0.78 5.25 17.01
CA LEU A 40 1.83 5.34 16.00
C LEU A 40 2.04 3.99 15.31
N VAL A 41 2.14 2.90 16.07
CA VAL A 41 2.29 1.54 15.51
C VAL A 41 1.10 1.20 14.61
N GLY A 42 -0.14 1.45 15.06
CA GLY A 42 -1.33 1.24 14.25
C GLY A 42 -1.33 2.07 12.95
N ALA A 43 -0.96 3.35 13.04
CA ALA A 43 -0.88 4.22 11.86
C ALA A 43 0.21 3.76 10.87
N THR A 44 1.36 3.30 11.36
CA THR A 44 2.43 2.79 10.47
C THR A 44 2.00 1.51 9.74
N GLY A 45 1.27 0.61 10.39
CA GLY A 45 0.73 -0.59 9.73
C GLY A 45 -0.20 -0.23 8.57
N LEU A 46 -1.12 0.71 8.78
CA LEU A 46 -2.02 1.21 7.73
C LEU A 46 -1.24 1.91 6.61
N ALA A 47 -0.20 2.69 6.94
CA ALA A 47 0.64 3.34 5.95
C ALA A 47 1.38 2.33 5.05
N VAL A 48 1.86 1.21 5.62
CA VAL A 48 2.53 0.15 4.87
C VAL A 48 1.57 -0.56 3.92
N ASP A 49 0.34 -0.87 4.37
CA ASP A 49 -0.69 -1.49 3.52
C ASP A 49 -1.03 -0.62 2.30
N VAL A 50 -1.23 0.68 2.55
CA VAL A 50 -1.46 1.66 1.47
C VAL A 50 -0.24 1.74 0.53
N ALA A 51 0.98 1.76 1.07
CA ALA A 51 2.19 1.78 0.26
C ALA A 51 2.31 0.55 -0.64
N GLN A 52 2.03 -0.65 -0.13
CA GLN A 52 2.02 -1.88 -0.92
C GLN A 52 1.01 -1.82 -2.07
N TRP A 53 -0.21 -1.35 -1.79
CA TRP A 53 -1.24 -1.18 -2.82
C TRP A 53 -0.81 -0.22 -3.94
N PHE A 54 -0.15 0.89 -3.60
CA PHE A 54 0.39 1.82 -4.59
C PHE A 54 1.53 1.22 -5.41
N LEU A 55 2.42 0.47 -4.77
CA LEU A 55 3.54 -0.19 -5.45
C LEU A 55 3.04 -1.19 -6.50
N TRP A 56 2.05 -2.02 -6.16
CA TRP A 56 1.48 -2.98 -7.12
C TRP A 56 0.88 -2.31 -8.37
N LYS A 57 0.15 -1.20 -8.19
CA LYS A 57 -0.39 -0.46 -9.34
C LYS A 57 0.71 0.13 -10.22
N ARG A 58 1.70 0.78 -9.59
CA ARG A 58 2.78 1.45 -10.31
C ARG A 58 3.65 0.46 -11.08
N GLU A 59 3.90 -0.71 -10.51
CA GLU A 59 4.66 -1.76 -11.19
C GLU A 59 3.94 -2.27 -12.44
N LEU A 60 2.64 -2.56 -12.37
CA LEU A 60 1.87 -2.96 -13.55
C LEU A 60 1.85 -1.88 -14.62
N GLN A 61 1.64 -0.62 -14.23
CA GLN A 61 1.70 0.52 -15.16
C GLN A 61 3.06 0.61 -15.84
N TYR A 62 4.14 0.56 -15.06
CA TYR A 62 5.50 0.60 -15.58
C TYR A 62 5.79 -0.55 -16.55
N ALA A 63 5.40 -1.78 -16.21
CA ALA A 63 5.60 -2.94 -17.08
C ALA A 63 4.82 -2.81 -18.40
N VAL A 64 3.59 -2.29 -18.35
CA VAL A 64 2.74 -2.03 -19.52
C VAL A 64 3.35 -0.94 -20.41
N ASP A 65 3.82 0.16 -19.83
CA ASP A 65 4.40 1.27 -20.56
C ASP A 65 5.70 0.86 -21.26
N GLN A 66 6.57 0.12 -20.58
CA GLN A 66 7.80 -0.43 -21.18
C GLN A 66 7.50 -1.43 -22.31
N ALA A 67 6.47 -2.26 -22.14
CA ALA A 67 6.01 -3.18 -23.18
C ALA A 67 5.46 -2.44 -24.41
N ALA A 68 4.71 -1.36 -24.21
CA ALA A 68 4.16 -0.56 -25.30
C ALA A 68 5.27 0.15 -26.08
N VAL A 69 6.23 0.77 -25.39
CA VAL A 69 7.36 1.47 -26.02
C VAL A 69 8.27 0.50 -26.79
N SER A 70 8.64 -0.63 -26.18
CA SER A 70 9.49 -1.63 -26.83
C SER A 70 8.80 -2.33 -28.01
N GLY A 71 7.49 -2.57 -27.90
CA GLY A 71 6.64 -3.07 -28.98
C GLY A 71 6.57 -2.08 -30.14
N ALA A 72 6.30 -0.81 -29.87
CA ALA A 72 6.23 0.24 -30.89
C ALA A 72 7.61 0.46 -31.56
N TYR A 73 8.69 0.48 -30.78
CA TYR A 73 10.04 0.58 -31.32
C TYR A 73 10.38 -0.59 -32.25
N SER A 74 10.08 -1.82 -31.83
CA SER A 74 10.33 -3.01 -32.65
C SER A 74 9.47 -3.01 -33.91
N LEU A 75 8.19 -2.63 -33.81
CA LEU A 75 7.27 -2.48 -34.95
C LEU A 75 7.77 -1.44 -35.97
N SER A 76 8.35 -0.33 -35.50
CA SER A 76 8.90 0.73 -36.38
C SER A 76 10.18 0.31 -37.11
N LYS A 77 10.97 -0.60 -36.54
CA LYS A 77 12.25 -1.05 -37.10
C LYS A 77 12.10 -2.26 -38.00
N ASP A 78 11.19 -3.17 -37.66
CA ASP A 78 10.92 -4.39 -38.42
C ASP A 78 9.45 -4.80 -38.23
N ALA A 79 8.60 -4.47 -39.20
CA ALA A 79 7.16 -4.76 -39.16
C ALA A 79 6.86 -6.28 -39.17
N GLN A 80 7.80 -7.11 -39.67
CA GLN A 80 7.67 -8.57 -39.72
C GLN A 80 8.34 -9.25 -38.52
N GLY A 81 9.18 -8.51 -37.77
CA GLY A 81 10.04 -9.04 -36.73
C GLY A 81 9.41 -8.97 -35.36
N LYS A 82 8.95 -10.12 -34.86
CA LYS A 82 8.79 -10.51 -33.43
C LYS A 82 8.43 -9.39 -32.42
N TRP A 83 7.68 -8.38 -32.82
CA TRP A 83 7.46 -7.15 -32.05
C TRP A 83 6.65 -7.44 -30.79
N ARG A 84 5.74 -8.42 -30.91
CA ARG A 84 4.91 -8.92 -29.83
C ARG A 84 5.74 -9.69 -28.81
N GLU A 85 6.68 -10.51 -29.25
CA GLU A 85 7.59 -11.25 -28.38
C GLU A 85 8.53 -10.31 -27.63
N ARG A 86 9.00 -9.25 -28.29
CA ARG A 86 9.78 -8.16 -27.66
C ARG A 86 8.98 -7.46 -26.57
N ALA A 87 7.77 -7.01 -26.89
CA ALA A 87 6.87 -6.37 -25.92
C ALA A 87 6.56 -7.30 -24.73
N LEU A 88 6.33 -8.59 -24.99
CA LEU A 88 6.07 -9.59 -23.95
C LEU A 88 7.29 -9.85 -23.07
N SER A 89 8.49 -9.89 -23.65
CA SER A 89 9.75 -10.04 -22.92
C SER A 89 9.97 -8.87 -21.97
N GLU A 90 9.79 -7.63 -22.44
CA GLU A 90 9.93 -6.43 -21.61
C GLU A 90 8.87 -6.35 -20.52
N PHE A 91 7.62 -6.73 -20.83
CA PHE A 91 6.57 -6.82 -19.82
C PHE A 91 6.95 -7.78 -18.69
N ASN A 92 7.41 -8.99 -19.04
CA ASN A 92 7.76 -10.01 -18.05
C ASN A 92 9.05 -9.67 -17.29
N GLY A 93 10.01 -8.99 -17.92
CA GLY A 93 11.25 -8.56 -17.27
C GLY A 93 11.04 -7.44 -16.24
N ASN A 94 10.03 -6.58 -16.43
CA ASN A 94 9.74 -5.45 -15.54
C ASN A 94 8.77 -5.80 -14.40
N ARG A 95 8.20 -6.99 -14.39
CA ARG A 95 7.38 -7.50 -13.29
C ARG A 95 8.26 -8.19 -12.25
N GLN A 96 8.23 -7.70 -11.02
CA GLN A 96 9.04 -8.20 -9.91
C GLN A 96 8.23 -8.64 -8.69
N ILE A 97 7.13 -7.97 -8.36
CA ILE A 97 6.35 -8.20 -7.13
C ILE A 97 4.91 -8.65 -7.45
N VAL A 98 4.31 -8.17 -8.54
CA VAL A 98 2.90 -8.45 -8.84
C VAL A 98 2.68 -9.84 -9.46
N THR A 99 1.92 -10.70 -8.77
CA THR A 99 1.60 -12.08 -9.18
C THR A 99 0.13 -12.32 -9.59
N PHE A 100 -0.77 -11.36 -9.35
CA PHE A 100 -2.22 -11.48 -9.59
C PHE A 100 -2.67 -10.74 -10.87
N ASN A 101 -2.10 -11.08 -12.02
CA ASN A 101 -2.47 -10.46 -13.29
C ASN A 101 -2.89 -11.50 -14.34
N SER A 102 -3.75 -11.06 -15.25
CA SER A 102 -4.04 -11.81 -16.47
C SER A 102 -2.84 -11.73 -17.42
N SER A 103 -2.77 -12.68 -18.36
CA SER A 103 -1.87 -12.55 -19.52
C SER A 103 -2.05 -11.19 -20.20
N PRO A 104 -0.96 -10.51 -20.58
CA PRO A 104 -1.05 -9.20 -21.23
C PRO A 104 -1.68 -9.35 -22.60
N HIS A 105 -2.67 -8.50 -22.88
CA HIS A 105 -3.31 -8.41 -24.17
C HIS A 105 -2.61 -7.33 -25.00
N ILE A 106 -1.76 -7.76 -25.93
CA ILE A 106 -0.94 -6.88 -26.78
C ILE A 106 -1.50 -6.90 -28.21
N ARG A 107 -1.85 -5.73 -28.76
CA ARG A 107 -2.45 -5.59 -30.11
C ARG A 107 -1.81 -4.44 -30.87
N ILE A 108 -1.87 -4.52 -32.19
CA ILE A 108 -1.63 -3.36 -33.06
C ILE A 108 -2.97 -2.63 -33.25
N ALA A 109 -2.91 -1.31 -33.34
CA ALA A 109 -4.01 -0.44 -33.67
C ALA A 109 -3.58 0.63 -34.68
N ASN A 110 -4.57 1.35 -35.20
CA ASN A 110 -4.38 2.49 -36.09
C ASN A 110 -4.37 3.78 -35.26
N PHE A 111 -3.48 4.70 -35.63
CA PHE A 111 -3.42 6.03 -35.02
C PHE A 111 -3.41 7.08 -36.12
N GLY A 112 -4.40 7.98 -36.10
CA GLY A 112 -4.67 8.91 -37.20
C GLY A 112 -5.03 8.16 -38.49
N ASP A 113 -4.55 8.66 -39.63
CA ASP A 113 -4.81 8.09 -40.96
C ASP A 113 -3.89 6.91 -41.31
N ASN A 114 -2.96 6.54 -40.41
CA ASN A 114 -1.98 5.49 -40.64
C ASN A 114 -2.49 4.12 -40.15
N GLN A 115 -2.26 3.09 -40.97
CA GLN A 115 -2.58 1.70 -40.65
C GLN A 115 -1.44 1.07 -39.85
N ASN A 116 -1.78 0.25 -38.85
CA ASN A 116 -0.86 -0.59 -38.09
C ASN A 116 0.33 0.16 -37.45
N ASN A 117 0.14 1.40 -37.03
CA ASN A 117 1.22 2.27 -36.52
C ASN A 117 1.19 2.49 -35.00
N SER A 118 0.34 1.79 -34.27
CA SER A 118 0.23 1.91 -32.81
C SER A 118 0.24 0.55 -32.15
N VAL A 119 0.84 0.48 -30.95
CA VAL A 119 0.83 -0.71 -30.11
C VAL A 119 0.05 -0.40 -28.84
N ILE A 120 -0.94 -1.23 -28.55
CA ILE A 120 -1.77 -1.15 -27.34
C ILE A 120 -1.45 -2.36 -26.47
N VAL A 121 -1.15 -2.10 -25.20
CA VAL A 121 -0.88 -3.12 -24.19
C VAL A 121 -1.90 -2.96 -23.07
N GLU A 122 -2.67 -4.02 -22.83
CA GLU A 122 -3.68 -4.06 -21.78
C GLU A 122 -3.39 -5.21 -20.82
N VAL A 123 -3.47 -4.95 -19.53
CA VAL A 123 -3.34 -5.96 -18.49
C VAL A 123 -4.44 -5.74 -17.47
N LYS A 124 -5.07 -6.83 -17.04
CA LYS A 124 -6.03 -6.81 -15.94
C LYS A 124 -5.38 -7.41 -14.71
N ALA A 125 -5.52 -6.71 -13.58
CA ALA A 125 -5.29 -7.34 -12.29
C ALA A 125 -6.49 -8.25 -12.00
N SER A 126 -6.25 -9.56 -11.88
CA SER A 126 -7.27 -10.55 -11.57
C SER A 126 -6.73 -11.48 -10.49
N ARG A 127 -7.54 -11.71 -9.46
CA ARG A 127 -7.25 -12.65 -8.38
C ARG A 127 -8.23 -13.81 -8.43
#